data_AF-A0A973T1I4-F1
#
_entry.id   AF-A0A973T1I4-F1
#
_cell.length_a   1.000
_cell.length_b   1.000
_cell.length_c   1.000
_cell.angle_alpha   90.00
_cell.angle_beta   90.00
_cell.angle_gamma   90.00
#
_symmetry.space_group_name_H-M   'P 1'
#
loop_
_entity.id
_entity.type
_entity.pdbx_description
1 polymer ?
#
loop_
_entity_poly.entity_id
_entity_poly.type
_entity_poly.pdbx_seq_one_letter_code
_entity_poly.pdbx_strand_id
1 'polypeptide(L)'
;MTAEGMAALGRPAPLRADRAAHYGQDGMVCVGGPDEIADRILNLHSLLGHTRQILQMDVGGMPQCDFLRGIELLGTQVLPQIRAELRAP
;
A
#
# COMPACT_ATOMS: atom_id res chain seq x y z
N MET A 1 0.96 1.74 -9.59
CA MET A 1 1.39 1.23 -10.92
C MET A 1 2.40 2.20 -11.50
N THR A 2 3.64 1.77 -11.73
CA THR A 2 4.64 2.63 -12.37
C THR A 2 4.38 2.69 -13.88
N ALA A 3 4.67 3.84 -14.50
CA ALA A 3 4.48 4.03 -15.94
C ALA A 3 5.41 3.08 -16.74
N GLU A 4 6.62 2.84 -16.26
CA GLU A 4 7.59 1.92 -16.87
C GLU A 4 7.08 0.48 -16.91
N GLY A 5 6.49 0.01 -15.80
CA GLY A 5 5.99 -1.35 -15.70
C GLY A 5 4.81 -1.65 -16.64
N MET A 6 3.88 -0.70 -16.77
CA MET A 6 2.77 -0.83 -17.71
C MET A 6 3.21 -0.78 -19.17
N ALA A 7 4.21 0.05 -19.48
CA ALA A 7 4.79 0.15 -20.81
C ALA A 7 5.44 -1.18 -21.24
N ALA A 8 6.15 -1.86 -20.33
CA ALA A 8 6.73 -3.19 -20.59
C ALA A 8 5.66 -4.26 -20.89
N LEU A 9 4.43 -4.08 -20.40
CA LEU A 9 3.29 -4.98 -20.62
C LEU A 9 2.36 -4.55 -21.77
N GLY A 10 2.68 -3.47 -22.49
CA GLY A 10 1.85 -2.94 -23.59
C GLY A 10 0.49 -2.39 -23.14
N ARG A 11 0.32 -2.04 -21.86
CA ARG A 11 -0.93 -1.51 -21.31
C ARG A 11 -0.91 0.02 -21.34
N PRO A 12 -1.97 0.70 -21.81
CA PRO A 12 -2.03 2.15 -21.79
C PRO A 12 -1.99 2.66 -20.35
N ALA A 13 -1.19 3.70 -20.08
CA ALA A 13 -1.12 4.32 -18.77
C ALA A 13 -2.48 4.93 -18.38
N PRO A 14 -2.93 4.81 -17.13
CA PRO A 14 -4.17 5.43 -16.67
C PRO A 14 -4.12 6.96 -16.79
N LEU A 15 -5.28 7.59 -17.00
CA LEU A 15 -5.36 9.05 -17.11
C LEU A 15 -4.92 9.73 -15.80
N ARG A 16 -4.26 10.88 -15.92
CA ARG A 16 -3.75 11.65 -14.77
C ARG A 16 -4.84 12.05 -13.77
N ALA A 17 -6.07 12.29 -14.25
CA ALA A 17 -7.21 12.66 -13.42
C ALA A 17 -7.63 11.54 -12.44
N ASP A 18 -7.54 10.28 -12.87
CA ASP A 18 -7.94 9.13 -12.05
C ASP A 18 -6.95 8.87 -10.90
N ARG A 19 -5.70 9.35 -11.03
CA ARG A 19 -4.64 9.08 -10.06
C ARG A 19 -4.90 9.72 -8.71
N ALA A 20 -5.43 10.94 -8.64
CA ALA A 20 -5.69 11.55 -7.34
C ALA A 20 -6.80 10.81 -6.57
N ALA A 21 -7.84 10.38 -7.27
CA ALA A 21 -8.98 9.68 -6.67
C ALA A 21 -8.59 8.28 -6.15
N HIS A 22 -7.75 7.54 -6.89
CA HIS A 22 -7.35 6.19 -6.49
C HIS A 22 -6.26 6.15 -5.41
N TYR A 23 -5.37 7.15 -5.37
CA TYR A 23 -4.20 7.15 -4.49
C TYR A 23 -4.32 8.12 -3.29
N GLY A 24 -5.42 8.88 -3.19
CA GLY A 24 -5.73 9.70 -2.02
C GLY A 24 -6.09 8.87 -0.79
N GLN A 25 -6.29 9.53 0.36
CA GLN A 25 -6.56 8.89 1.66
C GLN A 25 -7.80 7.98 1.66
N ASP A 26 -8.82 8.31 0.87
CA ASP A 26 -10.05 7.50 0.69
C ASP A 26 -10.04 6.66 -0.59
N GLY A 27 -8.92 6.68 -1.32
CA GLY A 27 -8.75 5.92 -2.55
C GLY A 27 -8.58 4.42 -2.33
N MET A 28 -8.72 3.63 -3.39
CA MET A 28 -8.63 2.16 -3.29
C MET A 28 -7.18 1.65 -3.18
N VAL A 29 -6.19 2.45 -3.55
CA VAL A 29 -4.78 2.03 -3.60
C VAL A 29 -4.10 2.39 -2.30
N CYS A 30 -3.61 1.37 -1.59
CA CYS A 30 -2.75 1.54 -0.41
C CYS A 30 -1.35 2.00 -0.85
N VAL A 31 -1.10 3.31 -0.82
CA VAL A 31 0.19 3.93 -1.17
C VAL A 31 0.53 4.97 -0.11
N GLY A 32 1.82 5.17 0.15
CA GLY A 32 2.29 6.18 1.09
C GLY A 32 3.61 5.77 1.76
N GLY A 33 4.01 6.57 2.75
CA GLY A 33 5.04 6.22 3.71
C GLY A 33 4.55 5.19 4.74
N PRO A 34 5.45 4.64 5.58
CA PRO A 34 5.10 3.64 6.58
C PRO A 34 3.95 4.06 7.52
N ASP A 35 3.98 5.29 8.00
CA ASP A 35 2.96 5.82 8.92
C ASP A 35 1.59 5.92 8.23
N GLU A 36 1.54 6.44 7.00
CA GLU A 36 0.30 6.53 6.21
C GLU A 36 -0.31 5.14 5.94
N ILE A 37 0.54 4.14 5.70
CA ILE A 37 0.10 2.76 5.49
C ILE A 37 -0.41 2.15 6.81
N ALA A 38 0.26 2.39 7.93
CA ALA A 38 -0.18 1.92 9.25
C ALA A 38 -1.53 2.51 9.63
N ASP A 39 -1.69 3.82 9.52
CA ASP A 39 -2.94 4.56 9.79
C ASP A 39 -4.08 4.02 8.95
N ARG A 40 -3.84 3.78 7.65
CA ARG A 40 -4.86 3.23 6.76
C ARG A 40 -5.28 1.83 7.17
N ILE A 41 -4.35 0.95 7.53
CA ILE A 41 -4.69 -0.42 7.96
C ILE A 41 -5.47 -0.38 9.28
N LEU A 42 -5.07 0.46 10.24
CA LEU A 42 -5.76 0.64 11.51
C LEU A 42 -7.18 1.19 11.31
N ASN A 43 -7.36 2.17 10.43
CA ASN A 43 -8.67 2.68 10.07
C ASN A 43 -9.55 1.56 9.48
N LEU A 44 -9.05 0.83 8.48
CA LEU A 44 -9.78 -0.31 7.91
C LEU A 44 -10.08 -1.40 8.95
N HIS A 45 -9.21 -1.59 9.94
CA HIS A 45 -9.44 -2.52 11.04
C HIS A 45 -10.58 -2.03 11.93
N SER A 46 -10.58 -0.75 12.31
CA SER A 46 -11.67 -0.14 13.08
C SER A 46 -13.02 -0.22 12.36
N LEU A 47 -13.04 -0.14 11.03
CA LEU A 47 -14.27 -0.19 10.24
C LEU A 47 -14.78 -1.62 10.01
N LEU A 48 -13.89 -2.58 9.79
CA LEU A 48 -14.26 -3.94 9.33
C LEU A 48 -14.03 -5.04 10.37
N GLY A 49 -13.26 -4.77 11.44
CA GLY A 49 -12.85 -5.77 12.43
C GLY A 49 -11.92 -6.86 11.86
N HIS A 50 -11.27 -6.62 10.72
CA HIS A 50 -10.46 -7.62 10.05
C HIS A 50 -9.17 -7.93 10.85
N THR A 51 -8.80 -9.20 10.95
CA THR A 51 -7.59 -9.62 11.70
C THR A 51 -6.39 -9.94 10.80
N ARG A 52 -6.60 -9.92 9.48
CA ARG A 52 -5.59 -10.23 8.47
C ARG A 52 -5.69 -9.25 7.31
N GLN A 53 -4.58 -8.56 7.06
CA GLN A 53 -4.40 -7.71 5.89
C GLN A 53 -3.47 -8.45 4.89
N ILE A 54 -3.85 -8.49 3.61
CA ILE A 54 -3.02 -9.02 2.53
C ILE A 54 -2.77 -7.90 1.55
N LEU A 55 -1.50 -7.70 1.13
CA LEU A 55 -1.11 -6.64 0.22
C LEU A 55 -0.57 -7.25 -1.08
N GLN A 56 -1.15 -6.83 -2.21
CA GLN A 56 -0.57 -7.07 -3.53
C GLN A 56 0.26 -5.85 -3.93
N MET A 57 1.58 -6.01 -4.03
CA MET A 57 2.50 -4.88 -4.24
C MET A 57 3.24 -4.92 -5.60
N ASP A 58 3.36 -6.10 -6.22
CA ASP A 58 4.15 -6.35 -7.44
C ASP A 58 3.37 -6.08 -8.73
N VAL A 59 2.58 -5.01 -8.77
CA VAL A 59 1.72 -4.74 -9.93
C VAL A 59 2.51 -4.10 -11.06
N GLY A 60 2.63 -4.83 -12.18
CA GLY A 60 3.15 -4.31 -13.44
C GLY A 60 4.66 -4.47 -13.63
N GLY A 61 5.32 -5.45 -13.01
CA GLY A 61 6.76 -5.67 -13.23
C GLY A 61 7.64 -4.67 -12.47
N MET A 62 7.28 -4.40 -11.22
CA MET A 62 8.08 -3.56 -10.32
C MET A 62 9.50 -4.13 -10.15
N PRO A 63 10.56 -3.30 -10.11
CA PRO A 63 11.90 -3.77 -9.83
C PRO A 63 11.95 -4.55 -8.51
N GLN A 64 12.64 -5.70 -8.52
CA GLN A 64 12.70 -6.58 -7.35
C GLN A 64 13.26 -5.86 -6.11
N CYS A 65 14.24 -4.97 -6.29
CA CYS A 65 14.85 -4.19 -5.21
C CYS A 65 13.80 -3.34 -4.47
N ASP A 66 12.89 -2.72 -5.20
CA ASP A 66 11.82 -1.89 -4.61
C ASP A 66 10.78 -2.76 -3.91
N PHE A 67 10.47 -3.93 -4.46
CA PHE A 67 9.56 -4.90 -3.82
C PHE A 67 10.11 -5.40 -2.48
N LEU A 68 11.38 -5.80 -2.46
CA LEU A 68 12.05 -6.25 -1.24
C LEU A 68 12.16 -5.12 -0.21
N ARG A 69 12.45 -3.89 -0.65
CA ARG A 69 12.43 -2.71 0.23
C ARG A 69 11.05 -2.46 0.83
N GLY A 70 9.98 -2.63 0.06
CA GLY A 70 8.61 -2.53 0.56
C GLY A 70 8.32 -3.57 1.65
N ILE A 71 8.74 -4.82 1.44
CA ILE A 71 8.61 -5.90 2.44
C ILE A 71 9.37 -5.53 3.74
N GLU A 72 10.60 -5.03 3.61
CA GLU A 72 11.40 -4.62 4.77
C GLU A 72 10.69 -3.53 5.58
N LEU A 73 10.17 -2.48 4.93
CA LEU A 73 9.44 -1.40 5.59
C LEU A 73 8.17 -1.91 6.27
N LEU A 74 7.44 -2.82 5.64
CA LEU A 74 6.24 -3.43 6.23
C LEU A 74 6.58 -4.19 7.50
N GLY A 75 7.66 -4.97 7.49
CA GLY A 75 8.08 -5.79 8.63
C GLY A 75 8.69 -4.98 9.77
N THR A 76 9.47 -3.94 9.46
CA THR A 76 10.29 -3.21 10.43
C THR A 76 9.66 -1.93 10.96
N GLN A 77 8.74 -1.31 10.20
CA GLN A 77 8.15 -0.02 10.58
C GLN A 77 6.63 -0.13 10.74
N VAL A 78 5.92 -0.66 9.75
CA VAL A 78 4.45 -0.68 9.75
C VAL A 78 3.88 -1.68 10.76
N LEU A 79 4.33 -2.94 10.72
CA LEU A 79 3.78 -4.00 11.59
C LEU A 79 3.99 -3.71 13.09
N PRO A 80 5.15 -3.20 13.55
CA PRO A 80 5.30 -2.78 14.95
C PRO A 80 4.33 -1.70 15.39
N GLN A 81 4.09 -0.67 14.55
CA GLN A 81 3.14 0.42 14.86
C GLN A 81 1.72 -0.13 15.05
N ILE A 82 1.23 -0.94 14.10
CA ILE A 82 -0.10 -1.56 14.18
C ILE A 82 -0.23 -2.40 15.45
N ARG A 83 0.79 -3.20 15.78
CA ARG A 83 0.77 -4.03 16.98
C ARG A 83 0.79 -3.22 18.28
N ALA A 84 1.44 -2.07 18.29
CA ALA A 84 1.43 -1.19 19.45
C ALA A 84 0.03 -0.62 19.68
N GLU A 85 -0.59 -0.10 18.63
CA GLU A 85 -1.94 0.49 18.69
C GLU A 85 -3.01 -0.54 19.07
N LEU A 86 -2.98 -1.75 18.47
CA LEU A 86 -3.96 -2.80 18.78
C LEU A 86 -3.74 -3.49 20.15
N ARG A 87 -2.61 -3.23 20.82
CA ARG A 87 -2.35 -3.69 22.19
C ARG A 87 -2.71 -2.63 23.24
N ALA A 88 -2.93 -1.39 22.83
CA ALA A 88 -3.41 -0.36 23.73
C ALA A 88 -4.85 -0.72 24.19
N PRO A 89 -5.17 -0.53 25.49
CA PRO A 89 -6.44 -0.94 26.08
C PRO A 89 -7.65 -0.17 25.55
#